data_AF-A0A498GYE9-F1
#
_entry.id   AF-A0A498GYE9-F1
#
_cell.length_a   1.000
_cell.length_b   1.000
_cell.length_c   1.000
_cell.angle_alpha   90.00
_cell.angle_beta   90.00
_cell.angle_gamma   90.00
#
_symmetry.space_group_name_H-M   'P 1'
#
loop_
_entity.id
_entity.type
_entity.pdbx_description
1 polymer ?
#
loop_
_entity_poly.entity_id
_entity_poly.type
_entity_poly.pdbx_seq_one_letter_code
_entity_poly.pdbx_strand_id
1 'polypeptide(L)'
;MRELKEDATIIEWLTTINSRPNTECNYLLGFQWFTEWTGKEPEALLLEAEQETKDGLLMRHRSIKKYLIGFRKYLQDKGNAPQTIKGYITGVRSFYTAFDITLPNLTRSGNKAQTLKRHKEIPSKEDLQETLKVCGPLEKAILLVGVSSGLSAHEICNLKVADFKKGYDPETGITTLDLRRGKVGFDFITFLSPEASKAVQDYLTYRARTAKTNEKRRLDQLEKQRVFSDNDYLFIKRSIDPSYLKSHDDELRNLNQYSFSKVYRNISEKAQKNTPAGYWNLIRSHNMRKYFNSALLNAGADSFHVEFFMGHTLDDTKAAYFRADKGKLKEIYKKYIPYITIEKALDPEQHPDFIILKKESETYARAAANATVERNELIELRAEMERLKQAGSIKDGYMQFADVNEIIEMRNNLDQKLKDLEQELEEISKLKEMMLKGGR
;
A
#
# COMPACT_ATOMS: atom_id res chain seq x y z
N MET A 1 13.42 -38.16 4.57
CA MET A 1 13.96 -36.84 4.97
C MET A 1 15.26 -36.89 5.77
N ARG A 2 15.42 -37.75 6.79
CA ARG A 2 16.71 -37.83 7.54
C ARG A 2 17.83 -38.44 6.68
N GLU A 3 17.55 -39.55 6.00
CA GLU A 3 18.53 -40.26 5.16
C GLU A 3 19.12 -39.39 4.04
N LEU A 4 18.29 -38.63 3.31
CA LEU A 4 18.79 -37.73 2.25
C LEU A 4 19.56 -36.50 2.76
N LYS A 5 19.40 -36.10 4.03
CA LYS A 5 20.16 -34.97 4.59
C LYS A 5 21.59 -35.34 4.96
N GLU A 6 21.85 -36.64 5.11
CA GLU A 6 23.16 -37.19 5.47
C GLU A 6 23.96 -37.62 4.23
N ASP A 7 23.33 -37.63 3.05
CA ASP A 7 23.96 -37.91 1.77
C ASP A 7 24.97 -36.81 1.39
N ALA A 8 26.20 -37.21 1.06
CA ALA A 8 27.28 -36.30 0.72
C ALA A 8 26.98 -35.41 -0.51
N THR A 9 26.35 -35.97 -1.54
CA THR A 9 25.96 -35.24 -2.76
C THR A 9 24.91 -34.19 -2.45
N ILE A 10 23.96 -34.51 -1.57
CA ILE A 10 22.94 -33.56 -1.14
C ILE A 10 23.53 -32.44 -0.27
N ILE A 11 24.46 -32.77 0.63
CA ILE A 11 25.17 -31.78 1.46
C ILE A 11 25.97 -30.82 0.57
N GLU A 12 26.72 -31.34 -0.41
CA GLU A 12 27.47 -30.53 -1.38
C GLU A 12 26.53 -29.61 -2.15
N TRP A 13 25.44 -30.15 -2.71
CA TRP A 13 24.44 -29.37 -3.42
C TRP A 13 23.90 -28.20 -2.58
N LEU A 14 23.43 -28.48 -1.36
CA LEU A 14 22.82 -27.47 -0.50
C LEU A 14 23.84 -26.41 -0.07
N THR A 15 25.09 -26.82 0.18
CA THR A 15 26.19 -25.91 0.50
C THR A 15 26.50 -24.99 -0.66
N THR A 16 26.57 -25.52 -1.89
CA THR A 16 26.85 -24.75 -3.11
C THR A 16 25.79 -23.71 -3.40
N ILE A 17 24.50 -24.04 -3.24
CA ILE A 17 23.42 -23.08 -3.52
C ILE A 17 23.23 -22.01 -2.42
N ASN A 18 23.80 -22.23 -1.23
CA ASN A 18 23.71 -21.35 -0.05
C ASN A 18 22.31 -20.75 0.13
N SER A 19 21.29 -21.62 0.06
CA SER A 19 19.90 -21.17 0.01
C SER A 19 19.32 -21.02 1.42
N ARG A 20 18.18 -20.36 1.55
CA ARG A 20 17.58 -20.15 2.88
C ARG A 20 16.98 -21.44 3.43
N PRO A 21 16.90 -21.62 4.77
CA PRO A 21 16.39 -22.86 5.37
C PRO A 21 15.02 -23.32 4.84
N ASN A 22 14.10 -22.38 4.58
CA ASN A 22 12.78 -22.71 4.01
C ASN A 22 12.87 -23.16 2.53
N THR A 23 13.80 -22.57 1.77
CA THR A 23 14.06 -22.97 0.38
C THR A 23 14.70 -24.35 0.36
N GLU A 24 15.70 -24.59 1.22
CA GLU A 24 16.34 -25.91 1.39
C GLU A 24 15.33 -26.99 1.73
N CYS A 25 14.47 -26.76 2.74
CA CYS A 25 13.42 -27.70 3.12
C CYS A 25 12.50 -28.05 1.94
N ASN A 26 12.08 -27.05 1.14
CA ASN A 26 11.21 -27.28 0.00
C ASN A 26 11.93 -27.99 -1.16
N TYR A 27 13.21 -27.69 -1.38
CA TYR A 27 14.04 -28.34 -2.40
C TYR A 27 14.31 -29.80 -2.03
N LEU A 28 14.71 -30.05 -0.79
CA LEU A 28 14.89 -31.40 -0.25
C LEU A 28 13.62 -32.24 -0.33
N LEU A 29 12.46 -31.67 0.01
CA LEU A 29 11.20 -32.41 -0.09
C LEU A 29 10.86 -32.76 -1.54
N GLY A 30 11.03 -31.80 -2.46
CA GLY A 30 10.83 -32.04 -3.89
C GLY A 30 11.80 -33.07 -4.46
N PHE A 31 13.05 -33.05 -4.00
CA PHE A 31 14.09 -33.99 -4.42
C PHE A 31 13.88 -35.38 -3.84
N GLN A 32 13.43 -35.49 -2.59
CA GLN A 32 13.04 -36.77 -1.99
C GLN A 32 11.95 -37.46 -2.79
N TRP A 33 10.91 -36.73 -3.19
CA TRP A 33 9.86 -37.30 -4.04
C TRP A 33 10.37 -37.68 -5.43
N PHE A 34 11.43 -37.03 -5.90
CA PHE A 34 12.07 -37.34 -7.16
C PHE A 34 12.89 -38.63 -7.08
N THR A 35 13.69 -38.83 -6.02
CA THR A 35 14.44 -40.08 -5.80
C THR A 35 13.49 -41.26 -5.53
N GLU A 36 12.44 -41.06 -4.74
CA GLU A 36 11.37 -42.06 -4.52
C GLU A 36 10.66 -42.46 -5.81
N TRP A 37 10.42 -41.52 -6.73
CA TRP A 37 9.78 -41.79 -8.01
C TRP A 37 10.71 -42.47 -9.02
N THR A 38 11.98 -42.04 -9.08
CA THR A 38 12.98 -42.61 -10.00
C THR A 38 13.53 -43.95 -9.51
N GLY A 39 13.46 -44.23 -8.20
CA GLY A 39 14.09 -45.38 -7.57
C GLY A 39 15.62 -45.33 -7.62
N LYS A 40 16.20 -44.13 -7.77
CA LYS A 40 17.64 -43.92 -7.91
C LYS A 40 18.18 -43.04 -6.78
N GLU A 41 19.40 -43.36 -6.37
CA GLU A 41 20.16 -42.54 -5.43
C GLU A 41 20.64 -41.24 -6.09
N PRO A 42 20.89 -40.17 -5.31
CA PRO A 42 21.34 -38.88 -5.83
C PRO A 42 22.61 -38.98 -6.69
N GLU A 43 23.60 -39.75 -6.24
CA GLU A 43 24.87 -39.97 -6.96
C GLU A 43 24.64 -40.69 -8.30
N ALA A 44 23.78 -41.71 -8.33
CA ALA A 44 23.48 -42.45 -9.56
C ALA A 44 22.80 -41.58 -10.63
N LEU A 45 21.92 -40.66 -10.22
CA LEU A 45 21.30 -39.68 -11.10
C LEU A 45 22.31 -38.69 -11.69
N LEU A 46 23.31 -38.32 -10.90
CA LEU A 46 24.39 -37.41 -11.31
C LEU A 46 25.36 -38.09 -12.28
N LEU A 47 25.85 -39.28 -11.94
CA LEU A 47 26.75 -40.06 -12.80
C LEU A 47 26.15 -40.35 -14.17
N GLU A 48 24.85 -40.67 -14.23
CA GLU A 48 24.13 -40.84 -15.49
C GLU A 48 24.17 -39.55 -16.33
N ALA A 49 23.85 -38.41 -15.71
CA ALA A 49 23.82 -37.12 -16.39
C ALA A 49 25.21 -36.65 -16.86
N GLU A 50 26.26 -36.95 -16.09
CA GLU A 50 27.65 -36.69 -16.47
C GLU A 50 28.08 -37.56 -17.66
N GLN A 51 27.74 -38.85 -17.63
CA GLN A 51 28.08 -39.77 -18.72
C GLN A 51 27.41 -39.32 -20.02
N GLU A 52 26.12 -38.98 -19.98
CA GLU A 52 25.40 -38.45 -21.15
C GLU A 52 26.00 -37.14 -21.69
N THR A 53 26.60 -36.34 -20.80
CA THR A 53 27.29 -35.10 -21.16
C THR A 53 28.65 -35.38 -21.81
N LYS A 54 29.43 -36.33 -21.26
CA LYS A 54 30.69 -36.80 -21.83
C LYS A 54 30.51 -37.46 -23.20
N ASP A 55 29.42 -38.21 -23.37
CA ASP A 55 29.05 -38.88 -24.62
C ASP A 55 28.57 -37.88 -25.71
N GLY A 56 28.48 -36.59 -25.41
CA GLY A 56 28.08 -35.56 -26.37
C GLY A 56 26.62 -35.66 -26.81
N LEU A 57 25.75 -36.32 -26.02
CA LEU A 57 24.36 -36.51 -26.39
C LEU A 57 23.63 -35.18 -26.52
N LEU A 58 22.87 -35.05 -27.61
CA LEU A 58 21.95 -33.94 -27.81
C LEU A 58 20.98 -33.85 -26.62
N MET A 59 20.67 -32.63 -26.20
CA MET A 59 19.75 -32.32 -25.08
C MET A 59 18.39 -33.04 -25.13
N ARG A 60 17.93 -33.40 -26.34
CA ARG A 60 16.67 -34.14 -26.53
C ARG A 60 16.77 -35.63 -26.19
N HIS A 61 17.97 -36.22 -26.23
CA HIS A 61 18.21 -37.64 -25.96
C HIS A 61 18.59 -37.91 -24.50
N ARG A 62 19.03 -36.87 -23.76
CA ARG A 62 19.35 -36.96 -22.34
C ARG A 62 18.15 -37.42 -21.49
N SER A 63 18.39 -38.35 -20.57
CA SER A 63 17.39 -38.93 -19.67
C SER A 63 16.73 -37.88 -18.79
N ILE A 64 17.48 -36.84 -18.40
CA ILE A 64 17.02 -35.72 -17.56
C ILE A 64 15.74 -35.08 -18.11
N LYS A 65 15.61 -34.90 -19.43
CA LYS A 65 14.40 -34.32 -20.02
C LYS A 65 13.19 -35.20 -19.78
N LYS A 66 13.34 -36.52 -19.93
CA LYS A 66 12.30 -37.52 -19.69
C LYS A 66 11.94 -37.54 -18.20
N TYR A 67 12.94 -37.47 -17.31
CA TYR A 67 12.72 -37.41 -15.87
C TYR A 67 11.96 -36.17 -15.42
N LEU A 68 12.33 -34.98 -15.90
CA LEU A 68 11.62 -33.75 -15.52
C LEU A 68 10.17 -33.73 -16.00
N ILE A 69 9.89 -34.25 -17.20
CA ILE A 69 8.53 -34.35 -17.74
C ILE A 69 7.72 -35.43 -17.01
N GLY A 70 8.33 -36.60 -16.79
CA GLY A 70 7.71 -37.74 -16.09
C GLY A 70 7.39 -37.41 -14.63
N PHE A 71 8.35 -36.80 -13.93
CA PHE A 71 8.15 -36.35 -12.55
C PHE A 71 7.05 -35.29 -12.45
N ARG A 72 7.02 -34.35 -13.39
CA ARG A 72 5.92 -33.38 -13.46
C ARG A 72 4.56 -34.06 -13.59
N LYS A 73 4.43 -35.05 -14.47
CA LYS A 73 3.20 -35.83 -14.66
C LYS A 73 2.84 -36.60 -13.38
N TYR A 74 3.80 -37.28 -12.77
CA TYR A 74 3.63 -37.96 -11.48
C TYR A 74 3.06 -37.03 -10.39
N LEU A 75 3.61 -35.82 -10.28
CA LEU A 75 3.11 -34.84 -9.30
C LEU A 75 1.69 -34.34 -9.61
N GLN A 76 1.34 -34.22 -10.90
CA GLN A 76 -0.02 -33.87 -11.34
C GLN A 76 -1.01 -34.99 -11.02
N ASP A 77 -0.64 -36.24 -11.31
CA ASP A 77 -1.47 -37.43 -11.06
C ASP A 77 -1.71 -37.64 -9.55
N LYS A 78 -0.73 -37.27 -8.71
CA LYS A 78 -0.87 -37.19 -7.25
C LYS A 78 -1.78 -36.06 -6.74
N GLY A 79 -2.24 -35.15 -7.61
CA GLY A 79 -3.12 -34.04 -7.25
C GLY A 79 -2.44 -32.85 -6.58
N ASN A 80 -1.11 -32.67 -6.75
CA ASN A 80 -0.41 -31.53 -6.16
C ASN A 80 -0.82 -30.20 -6.79
N ALA A 81 -0.82 -29.14 -5.98
CA ALA A 81 -1.12 -27.80 -6.48
C ALA A 81 -0.07 -27.33 -7.51
N PRO A 82 -0.45 -26.60 -8.58
CA PRO A 82 0.48 -26.20 -9.64
C PRO A 82 1.72 -25.44 -9.15
N GLN A 83 1.56 -24.59 -8.12
CA GLN A 83 2.68 -23.85 -7.52
C GLN A 83 3.63 -24.77 -6.74
N THR A 84 3.10 -25.78 -6.06
CA THR A 84 3.89 -26.82 -5.36
C THR A 84 4.69 -27.64 -6.38
N ILE A 85 4.06 -28.07 -7.47
CA ILE A 85 4.72 -28.78 -8.57
C ILE A 85 5.88 -27.95 -9.13
N LYS A 86 5.65 -26.66 -9.39
CA LYS A 86 6.69 -25.74 -9.83
C LYS A 86 7.84 -25.67 -8.83
N GLY A 87 7.54 -25.58 -7.53
CA GLY A 87 8.53 -25.56 -6.45
C GLY A 87 9.41 -26.81 -6.44
N TYR A 88 8.80 -28.00 -6.50
CA TYR A 88 9.55 -29.26 -6.50
C TYR A 88 10.40 -29.44 -7.75
N ILE A 89 9.87 -29.12 -8.94
CA ILE A 89 10.65 -29.15 -10.18
C ILE A 89 11.81 -28.15 -10.10
N THR A 90 11.61 -26.99 -9.49
CA THR A 90 12.70 -26.01 -9.30
C THR A 90 13.80 -26.58 -8.40
N GLY A 91 13.45 -27.30 -7.33
CA GLY A 91 14.43 -28.00 -6.49
C GLY A 91 15.24 -29.03 -7.28
N VAL A 92 14.57 -29.89 -8.07
CA VAL A 92 15.27 -30.88 -8.91
C VAL A 92 16.19 -30.22 -9.93
N ARG A 93 15.75 -29.12 -10.56
CA ARG A 93 16.60 -28.37 -11.50
C ARG A 93 17.82 -27.76 -10.79
N SER A 94 17.61 -27.22 -9.58
CA SER A 94 18.67 -26.64 -8.76
C SER A 94 19.75 -27.67 -8.43
N PHE A 95 19.39 -28.93 -8.17
CA PHE A 95 20.34 -30.03 -7.96
C PHE A 95 21.28 -30.18 -9.15
N TYR A 96 20.76 -30.48 -10.35
CA TYR A 96 21.59 -30.66 -11.54
C TYR A 96 22.42 -29.41 -11.90
N THR A 97 21.83 -28.21 -11.75
CA THR A 97 22.54 -26.96 -12.05
C THR A 97 23.70 -26.69 -11.08
N ALA A 98 23.62 -27.14 -9.82
CA ALA A 98 24.71 -26.96 -8.86
C ALA A 98 25.96 -27.81 -9.18
N PHE A 99 25.80 -28.86 -9.98
CA PHE A 99 26.88 -29.70 -10.49
C PHE A 99 27.19 -29.42 -11.97
N ASP A 100 26.91 -28.20 -12.43
CA ASP A 100 27.20 -27.71 -13.78
C ASP A 100 26.55 -28.52 -14.94
N ILE A 101 25.51 -29.30 -14.63
CA ILE A 101 24.78 -30.06 -15.65
C ILE A 101 23.80 -29.13 -16.37
N THR A 102 24.04 -28.94 -17.66
CA THR A 102 23.22 -28.09 -18.53
C THR A 102 21.84 -28.73 -18.78
N LEU A 103 20.78 -28.01 -18.37
CA LEU A 103 19.41 -28.49 -18.44
C LEU A 103 18.66 -28.00 -19.69
N PRO A 104 17.80 -28.84 -20.30
CA PRO A 104 16.96 -28.39 -21.39
C PRO A 104 15.91 -27.38 -20.93
N ASN A 105 15.61 -26.42 -21.81
CA ASN A 105 14.46 -25.55 -21.66
C ASN A 105 13.19 -26.38 -21.88
N LEU A 106 12.43 -26.59 -20.81
CA LEU A 106 11.08 -27.15 -20.92
C LEU A 106 10.18 -26.06 -21.49
N THR A 107 9.38 -26.41 -22.50
CA THR A 107 8.34 -25.51 -23.02
C THR A 107 7.46 -25.04 -21.86
N ARG A 108 7.33 -23.72 -21.71
CA ARG A 108 6.49 -23.13 -20.66
C ARG A 108 5.07 -23.69 -20.83
N SER A 109 4.56 -24.37 -19.82
CA SER A 109 3.14 -24.72 -19.80
C SER A 109 2.34 -23.42 -19.86
N GLY A 110 1.47 -23.26 -20.86
CA GLY A 110 0.73 -22.03 -21.12
C GLY A 110 -0.17 -21.56 -19.95
N ASN A 111 -0.53 -22.45 -19.03
CA ASN A 111 -1.37 -22.10 -17.89
C ASN A 111 -0.52 -21.60 -16.73
N LYS A 112 -0.44 -20.27 -16.55
CA LYS A 112 0.00 -19.67 -15.30
C LYS A 112 -0.87 -20.24 -14.17
N ALA A 113 -0.25 -20.82 -13.14
CA ALA A 113 -0.95 -21.25 -11.95
C ALA A 113 -1.76 -20.07 -11.39
N GLN A 114 -3.09 -20.16 -11.46
CA GLN A 114 -3.97 -19.13 -10.93
C GLN A 114 -4.26 -19.40 -9.47
N THR A 115 -4.13 -18.37 -8.63
CA THR A 115 -4.58 -18.42 -7.25
C THR A 115 -6.09 -18.59 -7.21
N LEU A 116 -6.57 -19.64 -6.53
CA LEU A 116 -8.00 -19.90 -6.31
C LEU A 116 -8.69 -18.66 -5.74
N LYS A 117 -9.89 -18.31 -6.25
CA LYS A 117 -10.65 -17.11 -5.86
C LYS A 117 -10.81 -16.97 -4.34
N ARG A 118 -11.12 -18.08 -3.65
CA ARG A 118 -11.23 -18.18 -2.19
C ARG A 118 -9.97 -17.81 -1.40
N HIS A 119 -8.77 -17.95 -1.98
CA HIS A 119 -7.53 -17.52 -1.32
C HIS A 119 -7.26 -16.01 -1.48
N LYS A 120 -8.12 -15.29 -2.21
CA LYS A 120 -8.07 -13.84 -2.37
C LYS A 120 -8.95 -13.10 -1.37
N GLU A 121 -9.77 -13.80 -0.60
CA GLU A 121 -10.65 -13.16 0.40
C GLU A 121 -9.84 -12.37 1.43
N ILE A 122 -10.36 -11.18 1.73
CA ILE A 122 -9.86 -10.24 2.72
C ILE A 122 -11.03 -10.02 3.69
N PRO A 123 -10.82 -10.06 5.02
CA PRO A 123 -11.88 -9.80 5.98
C PRO A 123 -12.44 -8.39 5.81
N SER A 124 -13.74 -8.22 6.06
CA SER A 124 -14.35 -6.89 6.09
C SER A 124 -13.97 -6.14 7.38
N LYS A 125 -14.29 -4.82 7.45
CA LYS A 125 -14.09 -4.04 8.68
C LYS A 125 -14.92 -4.61 9.83
N GLU A 126 -16.13 -5.07 9.54
CA GLU A 126 -17.06 -5.70 10.49
C GLU A 126 -16.51 -7.02 11.01
N ASP A 127 -15.93 -7.87 10.13
CA ASP A 127 -15.28 -9.11 10.55
C ASP A 127 -14.17 -8.84 11.58
N LEU A 128 -13.37 -7.79 11.34
CA LEU A 128 -12.29 -7.39 12.25
C LEU A 128 -12.85 -6.83 13.57
N GLN A 129 -13.92 -6.03 13.53
CA GLN A 129 -14.60 -5.52 14.73
C GLN A 129 -15.13 -6.66 15.61
N GLU A 130 -15.78 -7.66 15.02
CA GLU A 130 -16.25 -8.84 15.75
C GLU A 130 -15.09 -9.64 16.34
N THR A 131 -14.01 -9.79 15.57
CA THR A 131 -12.80 -10.48 16.00
C THR A 131 -12.15 -9.77 17.20
N LEU A 132 -12.11 -8.44 17.20
CA LEU A 132 -11.52 -7.66 18.30
C LEU A 132 -12.26 -7.85 19.64
N LYS A 133 -13.58 -8.10 19.62
CA LYS A 133 -14.37 -8.32 20.84
C LYS A 133 -13.94 -9.55 21.64
N VAL A 134 -13.35 -10.55 20.98
CA VAL A 134 -12.93 -11.82 21.61
C VAL A 134 -11.43 -11.90 21.88
N CYS A 135 -10.67 -10.90 21.43
CA CYS A 135 -9.21 -10.87 21.55
C CYS A 135 -8.76 -10.51 22.96
N GLY A 136 -7.78 -11.25 23.50
CA GLY A 136 -7.00 -10.80 24.65
C GLY A 136 -5.95 -9.74 24.29
N PRO A 137 -5.24 -9.15 25.27
CA PRO A 137 -4.30 -8.04 25.03
C PRO A 137 -3.24 -8.31 23.94
N LEU A 138 -2.60 -9.48 23.99
CA LEU A 138 -1.62 -9.91 22.97
C LEU A 138 -2.24 -10.02 21.57
N GLU A 139 -3.42 -10.65 21.49
CA GLU A 139 -4.12 -10.92 20.24
C GLU A 139 -4.59 -9.63 19.58
N LYS A 140 -5.16 -8.73 20.38
CA LYS A 140 -5.60 -7.40 19.97
C LYS A 140 -4.44 -6.58 19.42
N ALA A 141 -3.33 -6.51 20.14
CA ALA A 141 -2.15 -5.77 19.72
C ALA A 141 -1.55 -6.32 18.41
N ILE A 142 -1.38 -7.65 18.29
CA ILE A 142 -0.85 -8.27 17.06
C ILE A 142 -1.77 -8.01 15.86
N LEU A 143 -3.09 -8.16 16.05
CA LEU A 143 -4.07 -7.97 14.99
C LEU A 143 -4.04 -6.52 14.47
N LEU A 144 -4.13 -5.56 15.37
CA LEU A 144 -4.14 -4.13 15.03
C LEU A 144 -2.81 -3.68 14.43
N VAL A 145 -1.66 -4.14 14.94
CA VAL A 145 -0.36 -3.89 14.31
C VAL A 145 -0.35 -4.39 12.87
N GLY A 146 -0.83 -5.62 12.61
CA GLY A 146 -0.89 -6.17 11.26
C GLY A 146 -1.80 -5.39 10.32
N VAL A 147 -2.96 -4.94 10.81
CA VAL A 147 -3.93 -4.12 10.05
C VAL A 147 -3.40 -2.72 9.77
N SER A 148 -2.64 -2.16 10.71
CA SER A 148 -2.23 -0.76 10.67
C SER A 148 -0.92 -0.51 9.94
N SER A 149 -0.02 -1.51 9.86
CA SER A 149 1.35 -1.31 9.36
C SER A 149 1.66 -2.07 8.07
N GLY A 150 0.85 -3.06 7.70
CA GLY A 150 1.16 -3.95 6.58
C GLY A 150 2.39 -4.84 6.81
N LEU A 151 2.89 -4.96 8.05
CA LEU A 151 4.04 -5.80 8.37
C LEU A 151 3.74 -7.29 8.13
N SER A 152 4.77 -8.02 7.74
CA SER A 152 4.74 -9.48 7.61
C SER A 152 4.84 -10.13 8.99
N ALA A 153 4.44 -11.40 9.07
CA ALA A 153 4.59 -12.19 10.28
C ALA A 153 6.01 -12.13 10.84
N HIS A 154 7.03 -12.26 9.97
CA HIS A 154 8.43 -12.25 10.41
C HIS A 154 8.85 -10.90 11.01
N GLU A 155 8.43 -9.79 10.41
CA GLU A 155 8.72 -8.46 10.96
C GLU A 155 8.01 -8.28 12.32
N ILE A 156 6.72 -8.63 12.43
CA ILE A 156 5.97 -8.52 13.69
C ILE A 156 6.59 -9.38 14.80
N CYS A 157 7.00 -10.61 14.50
CA CYS A 157 7.64 -11.52 15.46
C CYS A 157 8.97 -10.98 16.00
N ASN A 158 9.68 -10.16 15.22
CA ASN A 158 11.01 -9.66 15.57
C ASN A 158 11.04 -8.21 16.05
N LEU A 159 9.89 -7.52 16.07
CA LEU A 159 9.80 -6.17 16.63
C LEU A 159 10.32 -6.14 18.07
N LYS A 160 11.15 -5.15 18.39
CA LYS A 160 11.67 -4.93 19.74
C LYS A 160 10.89 -3.84 20.47
N VAL A 161 10.97 -3.84 21.80
CA VAL A 161 10.35 -2.80 22.62
C VAL A 161 10.95 -1.42 22.30
N ALA A 162 12.25 -1.35 22.01
CA ALA A 162 12.96 -0.15 21.57
C ALA A 162 12.31 0.48 20.33
N ASP A 163 11.97 -0.33 19.33
CA ASP A 163 11.42 0.15 18.06
C ASP A 163 10.10 0.88 18.30
N PHE A 164 9.26 0.31 19.17
CA PHE A 164 8.01 0.94 19.58
C PHE A 164 8.23 2.21 20.40
N LYS A 165 9.04 2.14 21.47
CA LYS A 165 9.26 3.27 22.39
C LYS A 165 9.89 4.48 21.70
N LYS A 166 10.91 4.26 20.86
CA LYS A 166 11.60 5.33 20.13
C LYS A 166 10.71 5.99 19.07
N GLY A 167 9.80 5.21 18.49
CA GLY A 167 8.93 5.65 17.42
C GLY A 167 7.62 6.32 17.88
N TYR A 168 7.23 6.13 19.14
CA TYR A 168 5.94 6.58 19.64
C TYR A 168 5.90 8.09 19.82
N ASP A 169 4.92 8.73 19.18
CA ASP A 169 4.61 10.15 19.34
C ASP A 169 3.40 10.33 20.27
N PRO A 170 3.58 10.91 21.47
CA PRO A 170 2.49 11.16 22.41
C PRO A 170 1.43 12.16 21.91
N GLU A 171 1.79 13.12 21.07
CA GLU A 171 0.86 14.15 20.60
C GLU A 171 -0.13 13.58 19.59
N THR A 172 0.37 12.82 18.62
CA THR A 172 -0.48 12.24 17.58
C THR A 172 -0.97 10.83 17.93
N GLY A 173 -0.38 10.18 18.93
CA GLY A 173 -0.59 8.76 19.26
C GLY A 173 -0.06 7.78 18.21
N ILE A 174 0.70 8.24 17.20
CA ILE A 174 1.17 7.40 16.08
C ILE A 174 2.58 6.92 16.39
N THR A 175 2.85 5.65 16.13
CA THR A 175 4.21 5.10 16.25
C THR A 175 4.85 4.99 14.88
N THR A 176 6.07 5.54 14.72
CA THR A 176 6.89 5.37 13.52
C THR A 176 7.84 4.20 13.69
N LEU A 177 7.82 3.23 12.78
CA LEU A 177 8.70 2.07 12.80
C LEU A 177 9.68 2.17 11.64
N ASP A 178 10.97 2.25 11.97
CA ASP A 178 12.08 2.24 11.00
C ASP A 178 12.73 0.86 11.02
N LEU A 179 12.52 0.07 9.96
CA LEU A 179 12.76 -1.36 9.97
C LEU A 179 13.56 -1.81 8.76
N ARG A 180 14.45 -2.79 8.99
CA ARG A 180 15.18 -3.47 7.92
C ARG A 180 14.55 -4.80 7.60
N ARG A 181 14.17 -5.01 6.34
CA ARG A 181 13.54 -6.25 5.90
C ARG A 181 14.55 -7.39 5.81
N GLY A 182 14.53 -8.32 6.77
CA GLY A 182 15.48 -9.45 6.82
C GLY A 182 15.54 -10.30 5.55
N LYS A 183 14.46 -10.36 4.74
CA LYS A 183 14.47 -11.12 3.48
C LYS A 183 15.26 -10.45 2.35
N VAL A 184 15.38 -9.14 2.29
CA VAL A 184 15.97 -8.45 1.13
C VAL A 184 17.02 -7.41 1.55
N GLY A 185 17.17 -7.17 2.84
CA GLY A 185 18.07 -6.15 3.39
C GLY A 185 17.61 -4.72 3.10
N PHE A 186 16.37 -4.52 2.67
CA PHE A 186 15.78 -3.24 2.31
C PHE A 186 15.25 -2.51 3.55
N ASP A 187 15.65 -1.27 3.74
CA ASP A 187 15.18 -0.41 4.84
C ASP A 187 13.89 0.28 4.43
N PHE A 188 12.90 0.23 5.30
CA PHE A 188 11.59 0.83 5.05
C PHE A 188 11.00 1.39 6.35
N ILE A 189 10.09 2.35 6.17
CA ILE A 189 9.44 3.03 7.28
C ILE A 189 7.95 2.72 7.18
N THR A 190 7.35 2.35 8.30
CA THR A 190 5.90 2.14 8.41
C THR A 190 5.39 2.74 9.72
N PHE A 191 4.09 2.68 9.95
CA PHE A 191 3.45 3.35 11.06
C PHE A 191 2.43 2.45 11.76
N LEU A 192 2.17 2.77 13.02
CA LEU A 192 1.03 2.26 13.79
C LEU A 192 0.06 3.41 14.04
N SER A 193 -1.22 3.17 13.76
CA SER A 193 -2.31 4.10 14.06
C SER A 193 -2.41 4.35 15.56
N PRO A 194 -3.13 5.40 16.00
CA PRO A 194 -3.38 5.63 17.42
C PRO A 194 -4.02 4.44 18.11
N GLU A 195 -4.97 3.77 17.45
CA GLU A 195 -5.61 2.55 17.94
C GLU A 195 -4.59 1.42 18.14
N ALA A 196 -3.76 1.14 17.13
CA ALA A 196 -2.75 0.08 17.21
C ALA A 196 -1.68 0.39 18.27
N SER A 197 -1.22 1.65 18.35
CA SER A 197 -0.23 2.10 19.32
C SER A 197 -0.76 1.96 20.75
N LYS A 198 -2.01 2.34 20.98
CA LYS A 198 -2.69 2.15 22.28
C LYS A 198 -2.81 0.67 22.64
N ALA A 199 -3.19 -0.19 21.69
CA ALA A 199 -3.26 -1.63 21.94
C ALA A 199 -1.89 -2.24 22.31
N VAL A 200 -0.80 -1.75 21.72
CA VAL A 200 0.57 -2.14 22.11
C VAL A 200 0.90 -1.66 23.53
N GLN A 201 0.56 -0.43 23.90
CA GLN A 201 0.75 0.07 25.26
C GLN A 201 -0.07 -0.70 26.29
N ASP A 202 -1.33 -1.02 25.99
CA ASP A 202 -2.19 -1.86 26.84
C ASP A 202 -1.57 -3.25 27.03
N TYR A 203 -0.96 -3.81 25.97
CA TYR A 203 -0.25 -5.07 26.06
C TYR A 203 1.05 -4.98 26.88
N LEU A 204 1.83 -3.90 26.76
CA LEU A 204 3.00 -3.66 27.60
C LEU A 204 2.62 -3.49 29.07
N THR A 205 1.52 -2.76 29.33
CA THR A 205 0.93 -2.62 30.68
C THR A 205 0.47 -3.96 31.21
N TYR A 206 -0.18 -4.77 30.38
CA TYR A 206 -0.54 -6.15 30.72
C TYR A 206 0.70 -6.97 31.09
N ARG A 207 1.81 -6.86 30.35
CA ARG A 207 3.08 -7.53 30.69
C ARG A 207 3.68 -7.07 32.03
N ALA A 208 3.49 -5.80 32.39
CA ALA A 208 4.01 -5.21 33.63
C ALA A 208 3.15 -5.47 34.88
N ARG A 209 2.01 -6.17 34.74
CA ARG A 209 1.08 -6.41 35.86
C ARG A 209 1.73 -7.13 37.05
N THR A 210 1.23 -6.84 38.23
CA THR A 210 1.65 -7.47 39.49
C THR A 210 0.74 -8.64 39.87
N ALA A 211 1.26 -9.60 40.63
CA ALA A 211 0.45 -10.67 41.19
C ALA A 211 -0.38 -10.14 42.35
N LYS A 212 -1.63 -10.58 42.46
CA LYS A 212 -2.49 -10.35 43.64
C LYS A 212 -2.25 -11.38 44.74
N THR A 213 -1.51 -12.44 44.45
CA THR A 213 -1.26 -13.57 45.33
C THR A 213 0.24 -13.85 45.39
N ASN A 214 0.69 -14.43 46.50
CA ASN A 214 2.10 -14.83 46.70
C ASN A 214 2.40 -16.24 46.17
N GLU A 215 1.57 -16.78 45.26
CA GLU A 215 1.81 -18.11 44.66
C GLU A 215 3.05 -18.04 43.76
N LYS A 216 4.11 -18.77 44.11
CA LYS A 216 5.39 -18.79 43.38
C LYS A 216 5.21 -19.02 41.88
N ARG A 217 4.37 -19.99 41.50
CA ARG A 217 4.06 -20.29 40.08
C ARG A 217 3.50 -19.08 39.33
N ARG A 218 2.65 -18.28 39.98
CA ARG A 218 2.07 -17.07 39.38
C ARG A 218 3.11 -15.96 39.28
N LEU A 219 3.93 -15.77 40.31
CA LEU A 219 5.03 -14.80 40.31
C LEU A 219 6.03 -15.12 39.18
N ASP A 220 6.48 -16.37 39.09
CA ASP A 220 7.37 -16.87 38.04
C ASP A 220 6.77 -16.67 36.64
N GLN A 221 5.47 -16.89 36.47
CA GLN A 221 4.78 -16.65 35.19
C GLN A 221 4.81 -15.17 34.79
N LEU A 222 4.56 -14.26 35.74
CA LEU A 222 4.56 -12.82 35.49
C LEU A 222 5.97 -12.32 35.21
N GLU A 223 6.95 -12.79 35.97
CA GLU A 223 8.36 -12.41 35.83
C GLU A 223 8.87 -12.73 34.41
N LYS A 224 8.55 -13.93 33.90
CA LYS A 224 8.86 -14.30 32.50
C LYS A 224 8.29 -13.34 31.46
N GLN A 225 7.18 -12.67 31.76
CA GLN A 225 6.49 -11.77 30.83
C GLN A 225 6.95 -10.32 30.91
N ARG A 226 7.68 -9.92 31.95
CA ARG A 226 8.14 -8.53 32.12
C ARG A 226 9.09 -8.11 31.00
N VAL A 227 9.19 -6.81 30.79
CA VAL A 227 10.23 -6.23 29.93
C VAL A 227 11.39 -5.85 30.84
N PHE A 228 12.58 -6.37 30.53
CA PHE A 228 13.81 -6.10 31.28
C PHE A 228 14.76 -5.19 30.51
N SER A 229 14.75 -5.30 29.18
CA SER A 229 15.56 -4.48 28.29
C SER A 229 14.72 -3.92 27.14
N ASP A 230 15.15 -2.79 26.59
CA ASP A 230 14.55 -2.23 25.38
C ASP A 230 14.81 -3.14 24.15
N ASN A 231 15.84 -3.99 24.21
CA ASN A 231 16.11 -4.99 23.17
C ASN A 231 15.25 -6.26 23.28
N ASP A 232 14.36 -6.34 24.27
CA ASP A 232 13.42 -7.44 24.42
C ASP A 232 12.41 -7.46 23.25
N TYR A 233 11.97 -8.66 22.86
CA TYR A 233 10.88 -8.82 21.91
C TYR A 233 9.62 -8.10 22.41
N LEU A 234 9.02 -7.32 21.50
CA LEU A 234 7.77 -6.62 21.76
C LEU A 234 6.66 -7.65 22.04
N PHE A 235 6.50 -8.63 21.16
CA PHE A 235 5.51 -9.70 21.27
C PHE A 235 6.14 -11.02 21.68
N ILE A 236 5.64 -11.60 22.78
CA ILE A 236 6.16 -12.84 23.36
C ILE A 236 5.10 -13.93 23.44
N LYS A 237 5.55 -15.19 23.41
CA LYS A 237 4.67 -16.36 23.56
C LYS A 237 3.96 -16.36 24.92
N ARG A 238 2.71 -16.85 24.95
CA ARG A 238 1.90 -16.92 26.19
C ARG A 238 2.49 -17.84 27.24
N SER A 239 3.05 -18.97 26.81
CA SER A 239 3.69 -19.97 27.68
C SER A 239 5.19 -19.96 27.44
N ILE A 240 5.94 -19.42 28.39
CA ILE A 240 7.40 -19.25 28.30
C ILE A 240 8.09 -20.38 29.05
N ASP A 241 9.17 -20.88 28.45
CA ASP A 241 9.99 -21.95 29.00
C ASP A 241 10.52 -21.56 30.40
N PRO A 242 10.43 -22.44 31.41
CA PRO A 242 10.96 -22.15 32.75
C PRO A 242 12.46 -21.82 32.77
N SER A 243 13.25 -22.32 31.82
CA SER A 243 14.69 -22.04 31.71
C SER A 243 14.99 -20.55 31.51
N TYR A 244 14.04 -19.75 30.99
CA TYR A 244 14.19 -18.31 30.87
C TYR A 244 14.52 -17.63 32.21
N LEU A 245 13.95 -18.10 33.32
CA LEU A 245 14.22 -17.51 34.64
C LEU A 245 15.66 -17.72 35.12
N LYS A 246 16.41 -18.61 34.46
CA LYS A 246 17.83 -18.86 34.74
C LYS A 246 18.73 -18.18 33.73
N SER A 247 18.41 -18.30 32.44
CA SER A 247 19.26 -17.79 31.35
C SER A 247 19.00 -16.34 30.99
N HIS A 248 17.78 -15.85 31.21
CA HIS A 248 17.26 -14.59 30.67
C HIS A 248 17.43 -14.45 29.14
N ASP A 249 17.50 -15.59 28.43
CA ASP A 249 17.59 -15.62 26.98
C ASP A 249 16.22 -15.29 26.34
N ASP A 250 16.13 -14.12 25.72
CA ASP A 250 14.91 -13.60 25.12
C ASP A 250 14.40 -14.43 23.93
N GLU A 251 15.25 -15.23 23.28
CA GLU A 251 14.81 -16.16 22.23
C GLU A 251 13.83 -17.21 22.77
N LEU A 252 13.94 -17.56 24.05
CA LEU A 252 12.97 -18.44 24.71
C LEU A 252 11.59 -17.80 24.80
N ARG A 253 11.44 -16.49 24.61
CA ARG A 253 10.15 -15.79 24.63
C ARG A 253 9.64 -15.45 23.24
N ASN A 254 10.51 -15.51 22.22
CA ASN A 254 10.21 -15.17 20.84
C ASN A 254 8.94 -15.89 20.35
N LEU A 255 8.03 -15.11 19.79
CA LEU A 255 6.81 -15.60 19.19
C LEU A 255 7.10 -16.05 17.75
N ASN A 256 7.78 -17.19 17.60
CA ASN A 256 8.19 -17.71 16.28
C ASN A 256 7.01 -17.89 15.30
N GLN A 257 7.31 -18.10 14.01
CA GLN A 257 6.29 -18.16 12.95
C GLN A 257 5.16 -19.16 13.22
N TYR A 258 5.48 -20.33 13.79
CA TYR A 258 4.48 -21.33 14.17
C TYR A 258 3.56 -20.82 15.29
N SER A 259 4.16 -20.29 16.36
CA SER A 259 3.42 -19.71 17.49
C SER A 259 2.55 -18.54 17.06
N PHE A 260 3.07 -17.70 16.15
CA PHE A 260 2.34 -16.60 15.54
C PHE A 260 1.13 -17.06 14.73
N SER A 261 1.29 -18.07 13.87
CA SER A 261 0.17 -18.68 13.15
C SER A 261 -0.87 -19.28 14.12
N LYS A 262 -0.41 -19.90 15.21
CA LYS A 262 -1.31 -20.45 16.25
C LYS A 262 -2.09 -19.35 16.97
N VAL A 263 -1.51 -18.17 17.21
CA VAL A 263 -2.24 -17.01 17.76
C VAL A 263 -3.42 -16.65 16.85
N TYR A 264 -3.20 -16.46 15.54
CA TYR A 264 -4.30 -16.17 14.61
C TYR A 264 -5.33 -17.29 14.50
N ARG A 265 -4.88 -18.56 14.56
CA ARG A 265 -5.80 -19.69 14.56
C ARG A 265 -6.74 -19.65 15.77
N ASN A 266 -6.19 -19.41 16.97
CA ASN A 266 -6.98 -19.27 18.19
C ASN A 266 -7.94 -18.07 18.12
N ILE A 267 -7.50 -16.94 17.56
CA ILE A 267 -8.37 -15.78 17.34
C ILE A 267 -9.55 -16.17 16.43
N SER A 268 -9.26 -16.83 15.31
CA SER A 268 -10.27 -17.28 14.35
C SER A 268 -11.26 -18.27 14.95
N GLU A 269 -10.79 -19.19 15.80
CA GLU A 269 -11.62 -20.15 16.54
C GLU A 269 -12.54 -19.42 17.55
N LYS A 270 -11.99 -18.50 18.36
CA LYS A 270 -12.77 -17.70 19.33
C LYS A 270 -13.83 -16.83 18.66
N ALA A 271 -13.50 -16.28 17.49
CA ALA A 271 -14.42 -15.45 16.71
C ALA A 271 -15.42 -16.28 15.88
N GLN A 272 -15.32 -17.63 15.91
CA GLN A 272 -16.13 -18.54 15.09
C GLN A 272 -16.05 -18.25 13.58
N LYS A 273 -14.88 -17.76 13.12
CA LYS A 273 -14.57 -17.43 11.71
C LYS A 273 -13.53 -18.39 11.10
N ASN A 274 -13.34 -19.57 11.68
CA ASN A 274 -12.42 -20.58 11.14
C ASN A 274 -12.98 -21.22 9.86
N THR A 275 -12.09 -21.55 8.94
CA THR A 275 -12.47 -22.24 7.70
C THR A 275 -12.38 -23.77 7.86
N PRO A 276 -13.03 -24.56 6.98
CA PRO A 276 -12.93 -26.03 7.04
C PRO A 276 -11.49 -26.53 6.87
N ALA A 277 -11.26 -27.79 7.23
CA ALA A 277 -9.96 -28.43 7.08
C ALA A 277 -9.46 -28.37 5.63
N GLY A 278 -8.17 -28.08 5.45
CA GLY A 278 -7.55 -27.89 4.14
C GLY A 278 -7.67 -26.47 3.58
N TYR A 279 -8.40 -25.57 4.25
CA TYR A 279 -8.51 -24.16 3.87
C TYR A 279 -7.74 -23.24 4.82
N TRP A 280 -7.33 -22.10 4.27
CA TRP A 280 -6.71 -21.04 5.04
C TRP A 280 -7.78 -20.17 5.70
N ASN A 281 -7.68 -19.98 7.02
CA ASN A 281 -8.59 -19.10 7.76
C ASN A 281 -8.61 -17.67 7.18
N LEU A 282 -9.79 -17.05 7.20
CA LEU A 282 -9.99 -15.65 6.82
C LEU A 282 -9.19 -14.72 7.75
N ILE A 283 -9.23 -14.98 9.06
CA ILE A 283 -8.46 -14.26 10.08
C ILE A 283 -7.07 -14.87 10.20
N ARG A 284 -6.11 -14.30 9.47
CA ARG A 284 -4.69 -14.66 9.48
C ARG A 284 -3.83 -13.42 9.23
N SER A 285 -2.61 -13.41 9.73
CA SER A 285 -1.67 -12.28 9.54
C SER A 285 -1.54 -11.79 8.11
N HIS A 286 -1.40 -12.72 7.15
CA HIS A 286 -1.26 -12.33 5.74
C HIS A 286 -2.50 -11.59 5.22
N ASN A 287 -3.69 -11.89 5.75
CA ASN A 287 -4.91 -11.20 5.36
C ASN A 287 -5.03 -9.83 6.04
N MET A 288 -4.45 -9.61 7.24
CA MET A 288 -4.34 -8.28 7.83
C MET A 288 -3.47 -7.36 6.96
N ARG A 289 -2.35 -7.90 6.47
CA ARG A 289 -1.47 -7.20 5.53
C ARG A 289 -2.15 -6.90 4.19
N LYS A 290 -2.98 -7.81 3.68
CA LYS A 290 -3.81 -7.55 2.48
C LYS A 290 -4.89 -6.51 2.75
N TYR A 291 -5.51 -6.54 3.93
CA TYR A 291 -6.49 -5.55 4.34
C TYR A 291 -5.86 -4.16 4.34
N PHE A 292 -4.70 -3.98 4.97
CA PHE A 292 -3.94 -2.73 4.92
C PHE A 292 -3.74 -2.23 3.49
N ASN A 293 -3.17 -3.08 2.63
CA ASN A 293 -2.92 -2.73 1.23
C ASN A 293 -4.20 -2.33 0.50
N SER A 294 -5.24 -3.15 0.59
CA SER A 294 -6.52 -2.91 -0.09
C SER A 294 -7.24 -1.68 0.46
N ALA A 295 -7.24 -1.45 1.78
CA ALA A 295 -7.91 -0.32 2.40
C ALA A 295 -7.29 1.00 1.96
N LEU A 296 -5.95 1.09 1.97
CA LEU A 296 -5.23 2.28 1.54
C LEU A 296 -5.42 2.54 0.04
N LEU A 297 -5.23 1.51 -0.81
CA LEU A 297 -5.38 1.66 -2.26
C LEU A 297 -6.81 2.08 -2.65
N ASN A 298 -7.83 1.47 -2.03
CA ASN A 298 -9.22 1.82 -2.30
C ASN A 298 -9.58 3.23 -1.80
N ALA A 299 -8.88 3.75 -0.79
CA ALA A 299 -8.99 5.14 -0.34
C ALA A 299 -8.18 6.13 -1.20
N GLY A 300 -7.52 5.67 -2.27
CA GLY A 300 -6.76 6.51 -3.19
C GLY A 300 -5.31 6.77 -2.76
N ALA A 301 -4.76 5.94 -1.86
CA ALA A 301 -3.33 6.00 -1.55
C ALA A 301 -2.49 5.63 -2.77
N ASP A 302 -1.43 6.39 -3.00
CA ASP A 302 -0.48 6.09 -4.04
C ASP A 302 0.22 4.74 -3.77
N SER A 303 0.22 3.87 -4.79
CA SER A 303 0.71 2.49 -4.67
C SER A 303 2.17 2.43 -4.27
N PHE A 304 2.99 3.42 -4.65
CA PHE A 304 4.40 3.43 -4.26
C PHE A 304 4.53 3.56 -2.73
N HIS A 305 3.77 4.46 -2.11
CA HIS A 305 3.78 4.62 -0.64
C HIS A 305 3.27 3.36 0.08
N VAL A 306 2.20 2.74 -0.41
CA VAL A 306 1.65 1.50 0.18
C VAL A 306 2.67 0.36 0.12
N GLU A 307 3.30 0.16 -1.04
CA GLU A 307 4.31 -0.87 -1.23
C GLU A 307 5.57 -0.60 -0.39
N PHE A 308 5.97 0.67 -0.26
CA PHE A 308 7.06 1.11 0.62
C PHE A 308 6.76 0.82 2.10
N PHE A 309 5.56 1.18 2.60
CA PHE A 309 5.15 0.89 3.99
C PHE A 309 5.12 -0.62 4.30
N MET A 310 4.86 -1.44 3.29
CA MET A 310 4.90 -2.90 3.40
C MET A 310 6.31 -3.49 3.25
N GLY A 311 7.32 -2.65 2.99
CA GLY A 311 8.71 -3.07 2.76
C GLY A 311 8.90 -3.88 1.49
N HIS A 312 8.02 -3.74 0.49
CA HIS A 312 8.23 -4.35 -0.82
C HIS A 312 9.42 -3.68 -1.51
N THR A 313 10.26 -4.49 -2.16
CA THR A 313 11.39 -3.97 -2.94
C THR A 313 10.83 -3.13 -4.06
N LEU A 314 11.10 -1.83 -4.01
CA LEU A 314 10.83 -0.92 -5.11
C LEU A 314 11.80 -1.23 -6.25
N ASP A 315 11.43 -0.85 -7.47
CA ASP A 315 12.34 -0.88 -8.62
C ASP A 315 13.68 -0.22 -8.25
N ASP A 316 14.81 -0.87 -8.56
CA ASP A 316 16.16 -0.45 -8.17
C ASP A 316 16.43 1.02 -8.55
N THR A 317 15.83 1.46 -9.67
CA THR A 317 15.89 2.85 -10.12
C THR A 317 15.15 3.81 -9.18
N LYS A 318 13.97 3.44 -8.67
CA LYS A 318 13.17 4.28 -7.76
C LYS A 318 13.72 4.27 -6.33
N ALA A 319 14.28 3.14 -5.89
CA ALA A 319 14.87 3.00 -4.56
C ALA A 319 16.09 3.90 -4.37
N ALA A 320 16.93 4.09 -5.39
CA ALA A 320 18.15 4.88 -5.31
C ALA A 320 17.91 6.39 -5.07
N TYR A 321 16.78 6.94 -5.53
CA TYR A 321 16.46 8.37 -5.40
C TYR A 321 15.53 8.69 -4.23
N PHE A 322 14.87 7.69 -3.63
CA PHE A 322 13.90 7.92 -2.57
C PHE A 322 14.58 8.00 -1.19
N ARG A 323 14.86 9.21 -0.73
CA ARG A 323 15.17 9.47 0.67
C ARG A 323 13.88 9.67 1.46
N ALA A 324 13.48 8.63 2.19
CA ALA A 324 12.27 8.64 3.01
C ALA A 324 12.37 9.68 4.13
N ASP A 325 11.59 10.76 4.01
CA ASP A 325 11.37 11.71 5.10
C ASP A 325 10.24 11.17 6.00
N LYS A 326 10.60 10.80 7.24
CA LYS A 326 9.68 10.25 8.24
C LYS A 326 8.47 11.16 8.48
N GLY A 327 8.69 12.48 8.53
CA GLY A 327 7.62 13.45 8.78
C GLY A 327 6.62 13.48 7.63
N LYS A 328 7.10 13.60 6.39
CA LYS A 328 6.21 13.61 5.21
C LYS A 328 5.46 12.29 5.05
N LEU A 329 6.13 11.16 5.25
CA LEU A 329 5.49 9.86 5.20
C LEU A 329 4.42 9.69 6.28
N LYS A 330 4.66 10.22 7.48
CA LYS A 330 3.67 10.25 8.57
C LYS A 330 2.45 11.10 8.20
N GLU A 331 2.65 12.26 7.58
CA GLU A 331 1.54 13.09 7.09
C GLU A 331 0.72 12.42 5.99
N ILE A 332 1.37 11.67 5.09
CA ILE A 332 0.66 10.84 4.11
C ILE A 332 -0.14 9.75 4.82
N TYR A 333 0.48 9.02 5.75
CA TYR A 333 -0.15 7.96 6.51
C TYR A 333 -1.37 8.45 7.32
N LYS A 334 -1.28 9.64 7.94
CA LYS A 334 -2.38 10.26 8.72
C LYS A 334 -3.69 10.36 7.93
N LYS A 335 -3.62 10.68 6.64
CA LYS A 335 -4.80 10.80 5.76
C LYS A 335 -5.59 9.49 5.65
N TYR A 336 -4.91 8.35 5.81
CA TYR A 336 -5.52 7.04 5.63
C TYR A 336 -5.87 6.32 6.94
N ILE A 337 -5.53 6.88 8.10
CA ILE A 337 -5.86 6.31 9.42
C ILE A 337 -7.35 5.94 9.54
N PRO A 338 -8.33 6.76 9.13
CA PRO A 338 -9.76 6.41 9.26
C PRO A 338 -10.15 5.08 8.57
N TYR A 339 -9.46 4.72 7.49
CA TYR A 339 -9.75 3.51 6.72
C TYR A 339 -9.12 2.24 7.31
N ILE A 340 -8.16 2.38 8.22
CA ILE A 340 -7.46 1.28 8.90
C ILE A 340 -7.74 1.22 10.40
N THR A 341 -8.42 2.22 10.96
CA THR A 341 -8.98 2.17 12.31
C THR A 341 -10.20 1.26 12.33
N ILE A 342 -10.20 0.26 13.21
CA ILE A 342 -11.23 -0.79 13.27
C ILE A 342 -12.29 -0.47 14.33
N GLU A 343 -11.90 -0.10 15.54
CA GLU A 343 -12.84 0.21 16.63
C GLU A 343 -13.67 1.47 16.37
N LYS A 344 -15.00 1.34 16.56
CA LYS A 344 -15.97 2.45 16.39
C LYS A 344 -15.77 3.60 17.39
N ALA A 345 -15.26 3.32 18.59
CA ALA A 345 -15.02 4.35 19.61
C ALA A 345 -13.84 5.27 19.26
N LEU A 346 -13.01 4.87 18.30
CA LEU A 346 -11.88 5.63 17.77
C LEU A 346 -12.11 6.01 16.30
N ASP A 347 -13.33 5.82 15.79
CA ASP A 347 -13.67 6.19 14.42
C ASP A 347 -13.43 7.69 14.26
N PRO A 348 -12.44 8.12 13.45
CA PRO A 348 -12.13 9.53 13.29
C PRO A 348 -13.36 10.30 12.85
N GLU A 349 -14.30 9.70 12.12
CA GLU A 349 -15.55 10.34 11.69
C GLU A 349 -16.41 10.91 12.83
N GLN A 350 -16.26 10.41 14.06
CA GLN A 350 -16.99 10.89 15.24
C GLN A 350 -16.15 11.76 16.18
N HIS A 351 -14.86 11.97 15.89
CA HIS A 351 -14.01 12.86 16.68
C HIS A 351 -14.29 14.33 16.32
N PRO A 352 -14.44 15.26 17.29
CA PRO A 352 -14.74 16.67 17.03
C PRO A 352 -13.80 17.31 16.00
N ASP A 353 -12.49 17.05 16.13
CA ASP A 353 -11.45 17.62 15.25
C ASP A 353 -11.57 17.13 13.80
N PHE A 354 -12.07 15.92 13.57
CA PHE A 354 -12.23 15.37 12.23
C PHE A 354 -13.53 15.83 11.58
N ILE A 355 -14.59 16.05 12.36
CA ILE A 355 -15.80 16.73 11.87
C ILE A 355 -15.43 18.14 11.40
N ILE A 356 -14.55 18.83 12.14
CA ILE A 356 -13.99 20.12 11.74
C ILE A 356 -13.17 19.97 10.47
N LEU A 357 -12.22 19.02 10.41
CA LEU A 357 -11.35 18.81 9.24
C LEU A 357 -12.12 18.44 7.96
N LYS A 358 -13.17 17.62 8.08
CA LYS A 358 -14.04 17.25 6.95
C LYS A 358 -14.84 18.45 6.46
N LYS A 359 -15.41 19.25 7.38
CA LYS A 359 -16.06 20.51 7.04
C LYS A 359 -15.08 21.47 6.39
N GLU A 360 -13.87 21.62 6.92
CA GLU A 360 -12.82 22.45 6.35
C GLU A 360 -12.45 22.00 4.94
N SER A 361 -12.19 20.70 4.72
CA SER A 361 -11.93 20.14 3.39
C SER A 361 -13.06 20.40 2.40
N GLU A 362 -14.32 20.29 2.83
CA GLU A 362 -15.49 20.63 2.02
C GLU A 362 -15.57 22.14 1.74
N THR A 363 -15.24 23.00 2.71
CA THR A 363 -15.18 24.45 2.49
C THR A 363 -14.05 24.85 1.55
N TYR A 364 -12.87 24.23 1.65
CA TYR A 364 -11.75 24.47 0.73
C TYR A 364 -12.08 24.01 -0.68
N ALA A 365 -12.75 22.86 -0.84
CA ALA A 365 -13.21 22.38 -2.14
C ALA A 365 -14.24 23.34 -2.78
N ARG A 366 -15.16 23.88 -1.98
CA ARG A 366 -16.11 24.93 -2.43
C ARG A 366 -15.41 26.23 -2.79
N ALA A 367 -14.46 26.69 -1.97
CA ALA A 367 -13.68 27.89 -2.24
C ALA A 367 -12.82 27.74 -3.50
N ALA A 368 -12.21 26.57 -3.73
CA ALA A 368 -11.46 26.28 -4.95
C ALA A 368 -12.36 26.23 -6.19
N ALA A 369 -13.56 25.67 -6.08
CA ALA A 369 -14.56 25.69 -7.15
C ALA A 369 -15.00 27.14 -7.46
N ASN A 370 -15.32 27.94 -6.44
CA ASN A 370 -15.68 29.35 -6.60
C ASN A 370 -14.55 30.17 -7.22
N ALA A 371 -13.31 30.00 -6.73
CA ALA A 371 -12.15 30.68 -7.30
C ALA A 371 -11.87 30.27 -8.76
N THR A 372 -12.24 29.05 -9.16
CA THR A 372 -12.15 28.60 -10.56
C THR A 372 -13.21 29.30 -11.41
N VAL A 373 -14.43 29.45 -10.89
CA VAL A 373 -15.51 30.20 -11.56
C VAL A 373 -15.16 31.68 -11.68
N GLU A 374 -14.76 32.34 -10.58
CA GLU A 374 -14.33 33.74 -10.57
C GLU A 374 -13.14 34.00 -11.50
N ARG A 375 -12.19 33.05 -11.58
CA ARG A 375 -11.06 33.13 -12.51
C ARG A 375 -11.50 33.03 -13.96
N ASN A 376 -12.48 32.18 -14.28
CA ASN A 376 -13.04 32.08 -15.63
C ASN A 376 -13.82 33.36 -16.00
N GLU A 377 -14.62 33.89 -15.08
CA GLU A 377 -15.32 35.17 -15.26
C GLU A 377 -14.34 36.33 -15.47
N LEU A 378 -13.23 36.39 -14.71
CA LEU A 378 -12.16 37.38 -14.91
C LEU A 378 -11.45 37.25 -16.26
N ILE A 379 -11.28 36.03 -16.77
CA ILE A 379 -10.72 35.79 -18.11
C ILE A 379 -11.68 36.31 -19.18
N GLU A 380 -12.98 36.05 -19.04
CA GLU A 380 -14.01 36.55 -19.96
C GLU A 380 -14.11 38.08 -19.93
N LEU A 381 -14.17 38.69 -18.74
CA LEU A 381 -14.17 40.15 -18.57
C LEU A 381 -12.90 40.81 -19.16
N ARG A 382 -11.73 40.19 -19.00
CA ARG A 382 -10.49 40.69 -19.64
C ARG A 382 -10.58 40.60 -21.16
N ALA A 383 -11.10 39.52 -21.71
CA ALA A 383 -11.29 39.39 -23.16
C ALA A 383 -12.28 40.42 -23.71
N GLU A 384 -13.37 40.70 -22.98
CA GLU A 384 -14.35 41.73 -23.31
C GLU A 384 -13.72 43.14 -23.29
N MET A 385 -12.96 43.46 -22.24
CA MET A 385 -12.24 44.73 -22.11
C MET A 385 -11.21 44.95 -23.23
N GLU A 386 -10.52 43.89 -23.66
CA GLU A 386 -9.56 43.95 -24.76
C GLU A 386 -10.26 44.22 -26.10
N ARG A 387 -11.43 43.60 -26.34
CA ARG A 387 -12.28 43.89 -27.51
C ARG A 387 -12.79 45.33 -27.51
N LEU A 388 -13.23 45.84 -26.37
CA LEU A 388 -13.69 47.22 -26.23
C LEU A 388 -12.56 48.24 -26.47
N LYS A 389 -11.34 47.94 -26.01
CA LYS A 389 -10.15 48.75 -26.31
C LYS A 389 -9.83 48.77 -27.81
N GLN A 390 -9.89 47.63 -28.48
CA GLN A 390 -9.67 47.56 -29.93
C GLN A 390 -10.75 48.33 -30.71
N ALA A 391 -12.02 48.26 -30.29
CA ALA A 391 -13.11 49.03 -30.89
C ALA A 391 -12.96 50.55 -30.66
N GLY A 392 -12.49 50.96 -29.46
CA GLY A 392 -12.17 52.35 -29.15
C GLY A 392 -11.03 52.90 -30.01
N SER A 393 -9.96 52.12 -30.19
CA SER A 393 -8.83 52.50 -31.06
C SER A 393 -9.23 52.68 -32.53
N ILE A 394 -10.22 51.92 -33.02
CA ILE A 394 -10.79 52.11 -34.37
C ILE A 394 -11.56 53.43 -34.42
N LYS A 395 -12.35 53.75 -33.39
CA LYS A 395 -13.15 54.98 -33.30
C LYS A 395 -12.28 56.24 -33.23
N ASP A 396 -11.17 56.18 -32.48
CA ASP A 396 -10.21 57.29 -32.38
C ASP A 396 -9.48 57.55 -33.71
N GLY A 397 -9.21 56.50 -34.49
CA GLY A 397 -8.67 56.61 -35.84
C GLY A 397 -9.61 57.27 -36.84
N TYR A 398 -10.94 57.07 -36.72
CA TYR A 398 -11.95 57.76 -37.54
C TYR A 398 -12.17 59.22 -37.13
N MET A 399 -12.05 59.55 -35.84
CA MET A 399 -12.22 60.91 -35.32
C MET A 399 -11.09 61.86 -35.75
N GLN A 400 -9.89 61.36 -36.07
CA GLN A 400 -8.78 62.19 -36.56
C GLN A 400 -8.96 62.71 -38.00
N PHE A 401 -9.90 62.18 -38.79
CA PHE A 401 -10.13 62.60 -40.18
C PHE A 401 -11.29 63.59 -40.37
N ALA A 402 -12.03 63.92 -39.33
CA ALA A 402 -13.06 64.96 -39.38
C ALA A 402 -12.52 66.22 -38.71
N ASP A 403 -12.10 67.23 -39.47
CA ASP A 403 -11.78 68.54 -38.92
C ASP A 403 -13.05 69.14 -38.32
N VAL A 404 -13.15 69.06 -36.99
CA VAL A 404 -14.30 69.53 -36.21
C VAL A 404 -14.59 71.01 -36.50
N ASN A 405 -13.59 71.79 -36.94
CA ASN A 405 -13.78 73.20 -37.28
C ASN A 405 -14.61 73.38 -38.57
N GLU A 406 -14.43 72.54 -39.59
CA GLU A 406 -15.24 72.61 -40.83
C GLU A 406 -16.72 72.30 -40.56
N ILE A 407 -17.00 71.36 -39.65
CA ILE A 407 -18.37 71.00 -39.26
C ILE A 407 -19.04 72.15 -38.49
N ILE A 408 -18.29 72.85 -37.63
CA ILE A 408 -18.79 74.01 -36.87
C ILE A 408 -19.08 75.19 -37.81
N GLU A 409 -18.21 75.46 -38.79
CA GLU A 409 -18.45 76.50 -39.79
C GLU A 409 -19.69 76.22 -40.64
N MET A 410 -19.87 74.98 -41.12
CA MET A 410 -21.05 74.60 -41.87
C MET A 410 -22.34 74.77 -41.06
N ARG A 411 -22.33 74.38 -39.78
CA ARG A 411 -23.49 74.56 -38.90
C ARG A 411 -23.83 76.03 -38.70
N ASN A 412 -22.84 76.88 -38.43
CA ASN A 412 -23.07 78.31 -38.22
C ASN A 412 -23.66 78.98 -39.47
N ASN A 413 -23.20 78.58 -40.66
CA ASN A 413 -23.76 79.06 -41.93
C ASN A 413 -25.22 78.62 -42.14
N LEU A 414 -25.57 77.41 -41.70
CA LEU A 414 -26.95 76.89 -41.77
C LEU A 414 -27.87 77.63 -40.79
N ASP A 415 -27.40 77.87 -39.56
CA ASP A 415 -28.16 78.61 -38.54
C ASP A 415 -28.42 80.06 -38.98
N GLN A 416 -27.47 80.69 -39.68
CA GLN A 416 -27.67 82.04 -40.24
C GLN A 416 -28.73 82.04 -41.34
N LYS A 417 -28.66 81.11 -42.30
CA LYS A 417 -29.69 80.99 -43.36
C LYS A 417 -31.08 80.73 -42.81
N LEU A 418 -31.18 79.99 -41.70
CA LEU A 418 -32.46 79.71 -41.05
C LEU A 418 -33.09 80.99 -40.46
N LYS A 419 -32.28 81.85 -39.83
CA LYS A 419 -32.75 83.15 -39.33
C LYS A 419 -33.20 84.09 -40.45
N ASP A 420 -32.48 84.10 -41.57
CA ASP A 420 -32.83 84.95 -42.71
C ASP A 420 -34.20 84.52 -43.29
N LEU A 421 -34.45 83.20 -43.38
CA LEU A 421 -35.74 82.62 -43.79
C LEU A 421 -36.89 82.92 -42.82
N GLU A 422 -36.63 82.92 -41.51
CA GLU A 422 -37.63 83.29 -40.50
C GLU A 422 -38.02 84.77 -40.62
N GLN A 423 -37.07 85.66 -40.91
CA GLN A 423 -37.34 87.07 -41.18
C GLN A 423 -38.20 87.27 -42.43
N GLU A 424 -37.90 86.57 -43.53
CA GLU A 424 -38.71 86.64 -44.75
C GLU A 424 -40.15 86.14 -44.50
N LEU A 425 -40.33 85.08 -43.72
CA LEU A 425 -41.66 84.58 -43.35
C LEU A 425 -42.45 85.58 -42.51
N GLU A 426 -41.80 86.29 -41.59
CA GLU A 426 -42.41 87.34 -40.78
C GLU A 426 -42.86 88.53 -41.66
N GLU A 427 -42.05 88.95 -42.63
CA GLU A 427 -42.42 90.01 -43.59
C GLU A 427 -43.59 89.60 -44.48
N ILE A 428 -43.59 88.36 -44.99
CA ILE A 428 -44.72 87.82 -45.78
C ILE A 428 -45.99 87.78 -44.93
N SER A 429 -45.90 87.41 -43.65
CA SER A 429 -47.03 87.42 -42.72
C SER A 429 -47.61 88.83 -42.53
N LYS A 430 -46.74 89.83 -42.32
CA LYS A 430 -47.16 91.25 -42.19
C LYS A 430 -47.81 91.79 -43.47
N LEU A 431 -47.26 91.47 -44.64
CA LEU A 431 -47.87 91.83 -45.93
C LEU A 431 -49.26 91.21 -46.11
N LYS A 432 -49.44 89.95 -45.69
CA LYS A 432 -50.73 89.25 -45.74
C LYS A 432 -51.78 89.92 -44.84
N GLU A 433 -51.41 90.35 -43.63
CA GLU A 433 -52.29 91.10 -42.74
C GLU A 433 -52.67 92.48 -43.29
N MET A 434 -51.75 93.16 -43.98
CA MET A 434 -52.01 94.46 -44.63
C MET A 434 -53.00 94.32 -45.80
N MET A 435 -52.89 93.27 -46.62
CA MET A 435 -53.85 93.02 -47.71
C MET A 435 -55.25 92.68 -47.20
N LEU A 436 -55.37 92.01 -46.05
CA LEU A 436 -56.66 91.68 -45.41
C LEU A 436 -57.37 92.91 -44.83
N LYS A 437 -56.66 94.00 -44.53
CA LYS A 437 -57.24 95.27 -44.03
C LYS A 437 -57.54 96.30 -45.13
N GLY A 438 -57.11 96.05 -46.37
CA GLY A 438 -57.31 96.94 -47.53
C GLY A 438 -58.55 96.63 -48.39
N GLY A 439 -59.32 95.58 -48.06
CA GLY A 439 -60.57 95.24 -48.75
C GLY A 439 -61.81 95.69 -47.96
N ARG A 440 -62.21 96.94 -48.14
CA ARG A 440 -63.57 97.44 -47.86
C ARG A 440 -64.14 98.02 -49.13
#